data_AF-A0AAV8SSB9-F1
#
_entry.id   AF-A0AAV8SSB9-F1
#
_cell.length_a   1.000
_cell.length_b   1.000
_cell.length_c   1.000
_cell.angle_alpha   90.00
_cell.angle_beta   90.00
_cell.angle_gamma   90.00
#
_symmetry.space_group_name_H-M   'P 1'
#
loop_
_entity.id
_entity.type
_entity.pdbx_description
1 polymer ?
#
loop_
_entity_poly.entity_id
_entity_poly.type
_entity_poly.pdbx_seq_one_letter_code
_entity_poly.pdbx_strand_id
1 'polypeptide(L)'
;MVSWPVNVPFSAPDDLPKTLVRTLNQGSSPTSMDFHPVQQTLLLVGTDVGDIGLWEVSSRERLVLTNFTVWDVNACSMPLQTALLQDPDVYVKRVIWSPDGSLFGVSYSRHIVQLYAYHGAEDVKQHLEIDAHVGGVNDLAFSTPNKQLCVITCGDDKTIKVWEANTGQKQYTFEGHEAPVYSVCPHHKENIQMVK
;
A
#
# COMPACT_ATOMS: atom_id res chain seq x y z
N MET A 1 -36.16 -29.26 -20.88
CA MET A 1 -34.88 -30.00 -21.01
C MET A 1 -33.84 -28.96 -21.38
N VAL A 2 -33.05 -28.51 -20.41
CA VAL A 2 -31.98 -27.53 -20.61
C VAL A 2 -30.73 -28.18 -20.04
N SER A 3 -29.83 -28.61 -20.92
CA SER A 3 -28.56 -29.24 -20.56
C SER A 3 -27.52 -28.16 -20.31
N TRP A 4 -26.98 -28.13 -19.09
CA TRP A 4 -25.78 -27.35 -18.77
C TRP A 4 -24.56 -28.00 -19.43
N PRO A 5 -23.54 -27.23 -19.87
CA PRO A 5 -22.30 -27.83 -20.34
C PRO A 5 -21.64 -28.59 -19.20
N VAL A 6 -21.15 -29.78 -19.54
CA VAL A 6 -20.43 -30.71 -18.67
C VAL A 6 -19.29 -29.96 -17.98
N ASN A 7 -19.16 -30.15 -16.67
CA ASN A 7 -18.00 -29.71 -15.87
C ASN A 7 -16.72 -30.08 -16.61
N VAL A 8 -16.05 -29.09 -17.20
CA VAL A 8 -14.65 -29.24 -17.60
C VAL A 8 -13.88 -29.29 -16.28
N PRO A 9 -13.18 -30.39 -15.94
CA PRO A 9 -12.35 -30.41 -14.75
C PRO A 9 -11.31 -29.30 -14.91
N PHE A 10 -11.26 -28.38 -13.95
CA PHE A 10 -10.17 -27.42 -13.86
C PHE A 10 -8.91 -28.22 -13.50
N SER A 11 -8.14 -28.64 -14.49
CA SER A 11 -6.80 -29.17 -14.26
C SER A 11 -5.93 -27.99 -13.86
N ALA A 12 -5.70 -27.82 -12.55
CA ALA A 12 -4.62 -26.96 -12.09
C ALA A 12 -3.33 -27.45 -12.80
N PRO A 13 -2.54 -26.58 -13.44
CA PRO A 13 -1.28 -27.02 -14.02
C PRO A 13 -0.38 -27.51 -12.88
N ASP A 14 -0.05 -28.80 -12.89
CA ASP A 14 0.73 -29.52 -11.87
C ASP A 14 2.19 -29.02 -11.72
N ASP A 15 2.63 -28.05 -12.53
CA ASP A 15 3.99 -27.51 -12.51
C ASP A 15 3.99 -25.99 -12.30
N LEU A 16 3.66 -25.55 -11.08
CA LEU A 16 4.24 -24.30 -10.62
C LEU A 16 5.75 -24.52 -10.44
N PRO A 17 6.63 -23.68 -11.02
CA PRO A 17 8.07 -23.85 -10.90
C PRO A 17 8.48 -23.81 -9.42
N LYS A 18 8.98 -24.94 -8.92
CA LYS A 18 9.44 -25.10 -7.52
C LYS A 18 10.87 -24.63 -7.31
N THR A 19 11.58 -24.32 -8.39
CA THR A 19 12.98 -23.90 -8.35
C THR A 19 13.06 -22.45 -7.89
N LEU A 20 13.73 -22.23 -6.77
CA LEU A 20 14.10 -20.89 -6.31
C LEU A 20 15.00 -20.22 -7.36
N VAL A 21 14.47 -19.18 -8.02
CA VAL A 21 15.20 -18.46 -9.08
C VAL A 21 16.15 -17.40 -8.50
N ARG A 22 15.76 -16.76 -7.39
CA ARG A 22 16.42 -15.60 -6.81
C ARG A 22 16.20 -15.52 -5.30
N THR A 23 17.23 -15.04 -4.60
CA THR A 23 17.13 -14.54 -3.23
C THR A 23 17.69 -13.13 -3.21
N LEU A 24 16.92 -12.18 -2.66
CA LEU A 24 17.35 -10.81 -2.43
C LEU A 24 17.47 -10.60 -0.92
N ASN A 25 18.54 -9.93 -0.49
CA ASN A 25 18.77 -9.68 0.93
C ASN A 25 18.43 -8.22 1.24
N GLN A 26 17.24 -8.00 1.83
CA GLN A 26 16.77 -6.68 2.25
C GLN A 26 17.56 -6.12 3.46
N GLY A 27 18.17 -6.98 4.27
CA GLY A 27 18.85 -6.63 5.52
C GLY A 27 17.94 -6.66 6.75
N SER A 28 16.67 -6.27 6.59
CA SER A 28 15.62 -6.31 7.61
C SER A 28 14.46 -7.22 7.18
N SER A 29 13.56 -7.56 8.10
CA SER A 29 12.47 -8.50 7.79
C SER A 29 11.43 -7.84 6.87
N PRO A 30 11.16 -8.37 5.67
CA PRO A 30 10.11 -7.84 4.81
C PRO A 30 8.73 -8.07 5.44
N THR A 31 7.91 -7.03 5.50
CA THR A 31 6.53 -7.10 6.01
C THR A 31 5.49 -7.03 4.90
N SER A 32 5.82 -6.33 3.81
CA SER A 32 4.96 -6.20 2.63
C SER A 32 5.81 -6.08 1.38
N MET A 33 5.31 -6.60 0.25
CA MET A 33 5.95 -6.47 -1.04
C MET A 33 4.92 -6.30 -2.15
N ASP A 34 5.28 -5.57 -3.19
CA ASP A 34 4.45 -5.42 -4.39
C ASP A 34 5.30 -5.22 -5.65
N PHE A 35 4.91 -5.89 -6.74
CA PHE A 35 5.58 -5.72 -8.03
C PHE A 35 4.99 -4.53 -8.77
N HIS A 36 5.85 -3.75 -9.42
CA HIS A 36 5.37 -2.67 -10.27
C HIS A 36 4.44 -3.23 -11.38
N PRO A 37 3.25 -2.65 -11.63
CA PRO A 37 2.23 -3.24 -12.49
C PRO A 37 2.64 -3.36 -13.96
N VAL A 38 3.46 -2.42 -14.45
CA VAL A 38 4.01 -2.42 -15.83
C VAL A 38 5.43 -3.03 -15.90
N GLN A 39 6.33 -2.63 -15.01
CA GLN A 39 7.73 -3.07 -14.97
C GLN A 39 7.89 -4.25 -14.00
N GLN A 40 7.48 -5.46 -14.41
CA GLN A 40 7.37 -6.64 -13.53
C GLN A 40 8.70 -7.19 -12.98
N THR A 41 9.82 -6.51 -13.21
CA THR A 41 11.11 -6.78 -12.58
C THR A 41 11.40 -5.87 -11.38
N LEU A 42 10.62 -4.81 -11.21
CA LEU A 42 10.70 -3.91 -10.07
C LEU A 42 9.86 -4.42 -8.91
N LEU A 43 10.51 -4.60 -7.77
CA LEU A 43 9.89 -5.06 -6.53
C LEU A 43 10.03 -4.00 -5.45
N LEU A 44 8.89 -3.51 -4.98
CA LEU A 44 8.79 -2.63 -3.82
C LEU A 44 8.69 -3.49 -2.55
N VAL A 45 9.44 -3.14 -1.52
CA VAL A 45 9.55 -3.89 -0.27
C VAL A 45 9.42 -2.93 0.90
N GLY A 46 8.53 -3.22 1.84
CA GLY A 46 8.47 -2.58 3.16
C GLY A 46 8.98 -3.52 4.24
N THR A 47 9.50 -2.97 5.34
CA THR A 47 10.14 -3.77 6.40
C THR A 47 9.60 -3.49 7.81
N ASP A 48 9.97 -4.36 8.74
CA ASP A 48 9.68 -4.29 10.17
C ASP A 48 10.44 -3.20 10.93
N VAL A 49 11.37 -2.49 10.27
CA VAL A 49 12.10 -1.34 10.83
C VAL A 49 11.75 -0.02 10.13
N GLY A 50 10.69 -0.03 9.30
CA GLY A 50 10.18 1.18 8.65
C GLY A 50 10.86 1.52 7.32
N ASP A 51 11.83 0.72 6.89
CA ASP A 51 12.51 0.92 5.62
C ASP A 51 11.64 0.49 4.45
N ILE A 52 11.75 1.26 3.37
CA ILE A 52 11.21 0.97 2.05
C ILE A 52 12.38 0.75 1.10
N GLY A 53 12.39 -0.39 0.40
CA GLY A 53 13.36 -0.73 -0.63
C GLY A 53 12.70 -0.86 -2.00
N LEU A 54 13.34 -0.35 -3.04
CA LEU A 54 12.99 -0.63 -4.44
C LEU A 54 14.11 -1.46 -5.08
N TRP A 55 13.76 -2.62 -5.61
CA TRP A 55 14.70 -3.56 -6.21
C TRP A 55 14.44 -3.77 -7.68
N GLU A 56 15.51 -3.81 -8.46
CA GLU A 56 15.51 -4.43 -9.77
C GLU A 56 15.91 -5.91 -9.62
N VAL A 57 14.91 -6.78 -9.64
CA VAL A 57 15.06 -8.22 -9.33
C VAL A 57 15.96 -8.91 -10.35
N SER A 58 15.97 -8.43 -11.61
CA SER A 58 16.80 -9.03 -12.66
C SER A 58 18.29 -8.73 -12.47
N SER A 59 18.69 -7.54 -12.02
CA SER A 59 20.09 -7.21 -11.75
C SER A 59 20.52 -7.51 -10.31
N ARG A 60 19.57 -7.72 -9.39
CA ARG A 60 19.79 -7.79 -7.92
C ARG A 60 20.26 -6.46 -7.35
N GLU A 61 19.98 -5.38 -8.04
CA GLU A 61 20.31 -4.04 -7.62
C GLU A 61 19.20 -3.47 -6.76
N ARG A 62 19.56 -2.84 -5.65
CA ARG A 62 18.64 -2.04 -4.85
C ARG A 62 18.76 -0.61 -5.33
N LEU A 63 17.76 -0.17 -6.09
CA LEU A 63 17.67 1.16 -6.70
C LEU A 63 17.44 2.23 -5.64
N VAL A 64 16.58 1.93 -4.65
CA VAL A 64 16.23 2.89 -3.60
C VAL A 64 16.20 2.20 -2.24
N LEU A 65 16.68 2.89 -1.21
CA LEU A 65 16.46 2.56 0.19
C LEU A 65 16.12 3.86 0.93
N THR A 66 14.92 3.93 1.50
CA THR A 66 14.48 5.09 2.30
C THR A 66 13.94 4.61 3.64
N ASN A 67 14.36 5.26 4.71
CA ASN A 67 13.83 5.02 6.05
C ASN A 67 12.58 5.86 6.31
N PHE A 68 11.75 5.43 7.26
CA PHE A 68 10.63 6.23 7.73
C PHE A 68 11.12 7.58 8.29
N THR A 69 10.51 8.66 7.79
CA THR A 69 10.69 10.02 8.31
C THR A 69 9.35 10.73 8.17
N VAL A 70 9.03 11.62 9.12
CA VAL A 70 7.90 12.53 8.98
C VAL A 70 8.37 13.75 8.18
N TRP A 71 7.67 14.11 7.11
CA TRP A 71 8.11 15.18 6.21
C TRP A 71 7.76 16.56 6.74
N ASP A 72 6.59 16.71 7.37
CA ASP A 72 6.20 17.93 8.07
C ASP A 72 5.61 17.63 9.46
N VAL A 73 6.48 17.67 10.47
CA VAL A 73 6.10 17.44 11.87
C VAL A 73 5.08 18.48 12.37
N ASN A 74 5.09 19.70 11.84
CA ASN A 74 4.17 20.75 12.27
C ASN A 74 2.76 20.57 11.69
N ALA A 75 2.65 19.88 10.55
CA ALA A 75 1.37 19.49 9.97
C ALA A 75 0.74 18.28 10.67
N CYS A 76 1.50 17.53 11.46
CA CYS A 76 1.03 16.34 12.16
C CYS A 76 0.07 16.69 13.31
N SER A 77 -0.97 15.87 13.50
CA SER A 77 -1.87 16.02 14.64
C SER A 77 -1.17 15.77 15.98
N MET A 78 -1.69 16.36 17.05
CA MET A 78 -1.17 16.14 18.42
C MET A 78 -1.16 14.65 18.81
N PRO A 79 -2.19 13.83 18.48
CA PRO A 79 -2.13 12.38 18.69
C PRO A 79 -0.94 11.71 17.99
N LEU A 80 -0.66 12.05 16.73
CA LEU A 80 0.47 11.49 15.98
C LEU A 80 1.81 11.89 16.63
N GLN A 81 1.98 13.17 16.95
CA GLN A 81 3.20 13.64 17.62
C GLN A 81 3.42 12.92 18.97
N THR A 82 2.35 12.74 19.75
CA THR A 82 2.40 12.02 21.03
C THR A 82 2.77 10.55 20.83
N ALA A 83 2.18 9.88 19.84
CA ALA A 83 2.45 8.48 19.55
C ALA A 83 3.93 8.26 19.17
N LEU A 84 4.49 9.14 18.33
CA LEU A 84 5.91 9.09 17.94
C LEU A 84 6.86 9.35 19.11
N LEU A 85 6.48 10.20 20.07
CA LEU A 85 7.28 10.45 21.27
C LEU A 85 7.25 9.29 22.27
N GLN A 86 6.11 8.59 22.39
CA GLN A 86 5.95 7.47 23.31
C GLN A 86 6.68 6.22 22.82
N ASP A 87 6.59 5.95 21.51
CA ASP A 87 7.25 4.83 20.88
C ASP A 87 7.71 5.28 19.48
N PRO A 88 9.03 5.52 19.29
CA PRO A 88 9.56 5.99 18.02
C PRO A 88 9.67 4.89 16.96
N ASP A 89 9.49 3.61 17.32
CA ASP A 89 9.67 2.50 16.39
C ASP A 89 8.50 2.44 15.40
N VAL A 90 8.81 2.64 14.12
CA VAL A 90 7.83 2.61 13.04
C VAL A 90 8.17 1.49 12.08
N TYR A 91 7.16 0.71 11.71
CA TYR A 91 7.30 -0.36 10.74
C TYR A 91 6.27 -0.24 9.64
N VAL A 92 6.63 -0.74 8.46
CA VAL A 92 5.74 -0.72 7.29
C VAL A 92 4.69 -1.81 7.46
N LYS A 93 3.42 -1.44 7.31
CA LYS A 93 2.27 -2.37 7.28
C LYS A 93 1.96 -2.82 5.86
N ARG A 94 1.97 -1.89 4.91
CA ARG A 94 1.67 -2.15 3.50
C ARG A 94 2.52 -1.28 2.60
N VAL A 95 3.01 -1.86 1.51
CA VAL A 95 3.47 -1.15 0.32
C VAL A 95 2.62 -1.60 -0.87
N ILE A 96 2.24 -0.67 -1.74
CA ILE A 96 1.46 -1.00 -2.93
C ILE A 96 1.67 0.03 -4.03
N TRP A 97 1.75 -0.43 -5.27
CA TRP A 97 1.76 0.43 -6.44
C TRP A 97 0.37 0.93 -6.81
N SER A 98 0.30 2.15 -7.31
CA SER A 98 -0.87 2.61 -8.05
C SER A 98 -1.02 1.82 -9.36
N PRO A 99 -2.24 1.70 -9.93
CA PRO A 99 -2.48 0.85 -11.10
C PRO A 99 -1.67 1.22 -12.34
N ASP A 100 -1.29 2.50 -12.49
CA ASP A 100 -0.46 2.98 -13.60
C ASP A 100 1.06 2.90 -13.30
N GLY A 101 1.42 2.57 -12.06
CA GLY A 101 2.81 2.49 -11.59
C GLY A 101 3.50 3.84 -11.38
N SER A 102 2.79 4.96 -11.52
CA SER A 102 3.36 6.30 -11.37
C SER A 102 3.53 6.72 -9.91
N LEU A 103 2.72 6.16 -9.02
CA LEU A 103 2.84 6.31 -7.57
C LEU A 103 2.98 4.96 -6.89
N PHE A 104 3.57 4.95 -5.70
CA PHE A 104 3.35 3.90 -4.72
C PHE A 104 3.01 4.52 -3.37
N GLY A 105 2.27 3.76 -2.56
CA GLY A 105 1.87 4.18 -1.23
C GLY A 105 2.41 3.24 -0.16
N VAL A 106 2.65 3.81 1.00
CA VAL A 106 3.19 3.13 2.18
C VAL A 106 2.34 3.48 3.39
N SER A 107 1.85 2.45 4.08
CA SER A 107 1.17 2.60 5.37
C SER A 107 2.03 2.07 6.50
N TYR A 108 1.91 2.68 7.67
CA TYR A 108 2.79 2.41 8.80
C TYR A 108 2.02 1.93 10.04
N SER A 109 2.76 1.43 11.02
CA SER A 109 2.28 1.13 12.38
C SER A 109 1.88 2.36 13.21
N ARG A 110 1.99 3.54 12.61
CA ARG A 110 1.56 4.84 13.14
C ARG A 110 0.45 5.38 12.23
N HIS A 111 0.08 6.63 12.46
CA HIS A 111 -1.08 7.26 11.85
C HIS A 111 -0.90 7.56 10.36
N ILE A 112 0.34 7.47 9.87
CA ILE A 112 0.76 8.05 8.61
C ILE A 112 0.56 7.09 7.43
N VAL A 113 0.17 7.68 6.31
CA VAL A 113 0.37 7.14 4.96
C VAL A 113 1.24 8.10 4.17
N GLN A 114 2.22 7.57 3.43
CA GLN A 114 3.04 8.33 2.51
C GLN A 114 2.87 7.82 1.09
N LEU A 115 2.75 8.74 0.14
CA LEU A 115 2.75 8.47 -1.29
C LEU A 115 4.03 9.02 -1.90
N TYR A 116 4.65 8.21 -2.75
CA TYR A 116 5.83 8.59 -3.50
C TYR A 116 5.52 8.55 -5.00
N ALA A 117 5.98 9.57 -5.71
CA ALA A 117 5.99 9.59 -7.16
C ALA A 117 7.21 8.84 -7.69
N TYR A 118 6.99 8.03 -8.73
CA TYR A 118 8.01 7.25 -9.41
C TYR A 118 8.06 7.63 -10.89
N HIS A 119 9.25 8.00 -11.35
CA HIS A 119 9.47 8.42 -12.75
C HIS A 119 10.48 7.53 -13.50
N GLY A 120 10.82 6.36 -12.94
CA GLY A 120 11.76 5.40 -13.53
C GLY A 120 13.12 5.36 -12.83
N ALA A 121 13.79 4.22 -12.95
CA ALA A 121 15.08 3.94 -12.31
C ALA A 121 15.08 4.27 -10.80
N GLU A 122 15.88 5.26 -10.38
CA GLU A 122 16.03 5.69 -8.98
C GLU A 122 15.26 6.99 -8.68
N ASP A 123 14.47 7.53 -9.63
CA ASP A 123 13.73 8.78 -9.43
C ASP A 123 12.43 8.53 -8.65
N VAL A 124 12.57 8.53 -7.33
CA VAL A 124 11.50 8.47 -6.33
C VAL A 124 11.42 9.79 -5.59
N LYS A 125 10.25 10.44 -5.60
CA LYS A 125 10.01 11.72 -4.93
C LYS A 125 8.87 11.63 -3.92
N GLN A 126 8.99 12.35 -2.82
CA GLN A 126 7.90 12.56 -1.88
C GLN A 126 6.74 13.27 -2.60
N HIS A 127 5.55 12.70 -2.55
CA HIS A 127 4.36 13.26 -3.22
C HIS A 127 3.31 13.75 -2.22
N LEU A 128 2.95 12.91 -1.24
CA LEU A 128 1.95 13.27 -0.23
C LEU A 128 2.18 12.54 1.10
N GLU A 129 1.97 13.23 2.22
CA GLU A 129 1.95 12.66 3.58
C GLU A 129 0.58 12.93 4.21
N ILE A 130 -0.06 11.88 4.74
CA ILE A 130 -1.41 11.93 5.30
C ILE A 130 -1.39 11.39 6.73
N ASP A 131 -1.83 12.20 7.69
CA ASP A 131 -2.23 11.75 9.03
C ASP A 131 -3.62 11.09 8.95
N ALA A 132 -3.62 9.79 8.61
CA ALA A 132 -4.79 9.09 8.10
C ALA A 132 -5.71 8.55 9.21
N HIS A 133 -5.14 7.96 10.26
CA HIS A 133 -5.90 7.28 11.32
C HIS A 133 -5.38 7.63 12.71
N VAL A 134 -6.20 7.43 13.75
CA VAL A 134 -5.70 7.43 15.13
C VAL A 134 -5.24 6.02 15.46
N GLY A 135 -3.92 5.82 15.65
CA GLY A 135 -3.29 4.51 15.73
C GLY A 135 -2.70 4.04 14.40
N GLY A 136 -2.46 2.73 14.26
CA GLY A 136 -1.83 2.17 13.06
C GLY A 136 -2.74 2.19 11.83
N VAL A 137 -2.13 2.38 10.65
CA VAL A 137 -2.78 2.20 9.35
C VAL A 137 -2.51 0.78 8.86
N ASN A 138 -3.47 -0.10 9.09
CA ASN A 138 -3.31 -1.54 8.92
C ASN A 138 -3.24 -1.99 7.45
N ASP A 139 -3.90 -1.27 6.54
CA ASP A 139 -3.85 -1.58 5.11
C ASP A 139 -4.10 -0.35 4.24
N LEU A 140 -3.76 -0.49 2.97
CA LEU A 140 -3.73 0.56 1.95
C LEU A 140 -4.06 -0.03 0.58
N ALA A 141 -4.92 0.65 -0.18
CA ALA A 141 -5.19 0.27 -1.55
C ALA A 141 -5.48 1.48 -2.45
N PHE A 142 -5.12 1.38 -3.73
CA PHE A 142 -5.50 2.35 -4.75
C PHE A 142 -6.81 1.96 -5.43
N SER A 143 -7.60 2.97 -5.79
CA SER A 143 -8.81 2.83 -6.59
C SER A 143 -8.99 4.05 -7.49
N THR A 144 -9.73 3.92 -8.58
CA THR A 144 -9.99 5.00 -9.54
C THR A 144 -11.48 5.30 -9.73
N PRO A 145 -12.26 5.53 -8.66
CA PRO A 145 -13.69 5.81 -8.79
C PRO A 145 -13.89 7.05 -9.66
N ASN A 146 -14.78 6.96 -10.65
CA ASN A 146 -15.08 8.06 -11.57
C ASN A 146 -13.83 8.69 -12.23
N LYS A 147 -12.80 7.89 -12.51
CA LYS A 147 -11.51 8.33 -13.09
C LYS A 147 -10.64 9.21 -12.17
N GLN A 148 -10.95 9.28 -10.89
CA GLN A 148 -10.13 9.98 -9.89
C GLN A 148 -9.28 8.97 -9.12
N LEU A 149 -7.96 9.16 -9.12
CA LEU A 149 -7.08 8.30 -8.31
C LEU A 149 -7.29 8.60 -6.83
N CYS A 150 -7.69 7.57 -6.10
CA CYS A 150 -7.96 7.61 -4.67
C CYS A 150 -7.13 6.55 -3.95
N VAL A 151 -6.85 6.86 -2.70
CA VAL A 151 -6.24 5.96 -1.72
C VAL A 151 -7.28 5.60 -0.69
N ILE A 152 -7.43 4.31 -0.40
CA ILE A 152 -8.30 3.77 0.64
C ILE A 152 -7.42 3.24 1.76
N THR A 153 -7.71 3.66 2.98
CA THR A 153 -6.96 3.29 4.19
C THR A 153 -7.91 2.71 5.23
N CYS A 154 -7.40 1.82 6.07
CA CYS A 154 -8.12 1.35 7.25
C CYS A 154 -7.18 1.19 8.44
N GLY A 155 -7.70 1.29 9.67
CA GLY A 155 -6.83 1.35 10.84
C GLY A 155 -7.47 1.00 12.18
N ASP A 156 -6.69 1.25 13.22
CA ASP A 156 -7.03 0.94 14.62
C ASP A 156 -8.19 1.78 15.16
N ASP A 157 -8.44 2.94 14.55
CA ASP A 157 -9.60 3.80 14.83
C ASP A 157 -10.93 3.21 14.34
N LYS A 158 -10.91 1.97 13.81
CA LYS A 158 -12.09 1.20 13.40
C LYS A 158 -12.82 1.81 12.20
N THR A 159 -12.14 2.66 11.44
CA THR A 159 -12.72 3.29 10.26
C THR A 159 -12.01 2.88 8.99
N ILE A 160 -12.72 3.06 7.87
CA ILE A 160 -12.12 3.07 6.53
C ILE A 160 -12.22 4.50 6.02
N LYS A 161 -11.15 5.03 5.42
CA LYS A 161 -11.12 6.40 4.87
C LYS A 161 -10.69 6.38 3.43
N VAL A 162 -11.18 7.35 2.66
CA VAL A 162 -10.85 7.53 1.24
C VAL A 162 -10.29 8.92 1.05
N TRP A 163 -9.17 9.01 0.35
CA TRP A 163 -8.40 10.22 0.12
C TRP A 163 -8.18 10.40 -1.37
N GLU A 164 -8.29 11.62 -1.86
CA GLU A 164 -7.81 11.93 -3.20
C GLU A 164 -6.28 11.88 -3.22
N ALA A 165 -5.70 11.09 -4.13
CA ALA A 165 -4.26 10.81 -4.13
C ALA A 165 -3.38 12.01 -4.50
N ASN A 166 -3.94 13.01 -5.20
CA ASN A 166 -3.19 14.20 -5.65
C ASN A 166 -3.13 15.30 -4.58
N THR A 167 -4.15 15.43 -3.76
CA THR A 167 -4.32 16.57 -2.83
C THR A 167 -4.27 16.15 -1.37
N GLY A 168 -4.47 14.86 -1.08
CA GLY A 168 -4.69 14.35 0.27
C GLY A 168 -6.02 14.74 0.88
N GLN A 169 -6.94 15.31 0.10
CA GLN A 169 -8.27 15.65 0.59
C GLN A 169 -9.05 14.37 0.92
N LYS A 170 -9.48 14.26 2.18
CA LYS A 170 -10.39 13.19 2.63
C LYS A 170 -11.76 13.35 1.98
N GLN A 171 -12.16 12.35 1.20
CA GLN A 171 -13.45 12.29 0.52
C GLN A 171 -14.52 11.62 1.39
N TYR A 172 -14.16 10.50 2.03
CA TYR A 172 -15.11 9.68 2.78
C TYR A 172 -14.50 9.15 4.09
N THR A 173 -15.38 8.87 5.05
CA THR A 173 -15.10 8.10 6.26
C THR A 173 -16.25 7.12 6.44
N PHE A 174 -15.94 5.84 6.48
CA PHE A 174 -16.88 4.77 6.73
C PHE A 174 -16.69 4.28 8.16
N GLU A 175 -17.77 4.35 8.93
CA GLU A 175 -17.87 3.93 10.31
C GLU A 175 -18.76 2.68 10.43
N GLY A 176 -18.78 2.05 11.61
CA GLY A 176 -19.64 0.91 11.92
C GLY A 176 -18.89 -0.35 12.35
N HIS A 177 -17.57 -0.42 12.14
CA HIS A 177 -16.78 -1.48 12.74
C HIS A 177 -16.59 -1.23 14.24
N GLU A 178 -16.80 -2.27 15.05
CA GLU A 178 -16.61 -2.20 16.51
C GLU A 178 -15.17 -2.55 16.95
N ALA A 179 -14.33 -2.98 16.00
CA ALA A 179 -12.94 -3.38 16.19
C ALA A 179 -12.05 -2.80 15.07
N PRO A 180 -10.71 -2.78 15.25
CA PRO A 180 -9.77 -2.37 14.20
C PRO A 180 -10.05 -3.05 12.86
N VAL A 181 -9.91 -2.28 11.78
CA VAL A 181 -10.07 -2.80 10.43
C VAL A 181 -8.70 -3.17 9.89
N TYR A 182 -8.52 -4.44 9.54
CA TYR A 182 -7.21 -5.01 9.21
C TYR A 182 -6.89 -5.03 7.71
N SER A 183 -7.89 -5.00 6.83
CA SER A 183 -7.64 -5.04 5.40
C SER A 183 -8.77 -4.40 4.59
N VAL A 184 -8.39 -3.84 3.44
CA VAL A 184 -9.30 -3.32 2.41
C VAL A 184 -8.90 -3.87 1.05
N CYS A 185 -9.88 -4.28 0.25
CA CYS A 185 -9.67 -4.72 -1.13
C CYS A 185 -10.67 -3.99 -2.03
N PRO A 186 -10.25 -2.95 -2.78
CA PRO A 186 -11.14 -2.25 -3.69
C PRO A 186 -11.51 -3.14 -4.88
N HIS A 187 -12.77 -3.07 -5.27
CA HIS A 187 -13.21 -3.68 -6.52
C HIS A 187 -12.97 -2.71 -7.69
N HIS A 188 -12.33 -3.19 -8.77
CA HIS A 188 -12.02 -2.38 -9.96
C HIS A 188 -13.19 -2.17 -10.94
N LYS A 189 -14.45 -2.15 -10.47
CA LYS A 189 -15.59 -1.92 -11.37
C LYS A 189 -15.75 -0.43 -11.61
N GLU A 190 -15.76 -0.04 -12.88
CA GLU A 190 -15.81 1.37 -13.33
C GLU A 190 -17.04 2.15 -12.84
N ASN A 191 -18.09 1.46 -12.34
CA ASN A 191 -19.37 2.07 -11.96
C ASN A 191 -19.89 1.55 -10.61
N ILE A 192 -19.11 1.73 -9.52
CA ILE A 192 -19.67 1.61 -8.17
C ILE A 192 -19.92 3.02 -7.66
N GLN A 193 -21.19 3.43 -7.65
CA GLN A 193 -21.58 4.65 -6.94
C GLN A 193 -21.47 4.37 -5.45
N MET A 194 -20.57 5.08 -4.76
CA MET A 194 -20.58 5.13 -3.30
C MET A 194 -21.81 5.95 -2.90
N VAL A 195 -22.88 5.27 -2.47
CA VAL A 195 -24.11 5.93 -2.04
C VAL A 195 -23.90 6.46 -0.62
N LYS A 196 -24.31 7.71 -0.40
CA LYS A 196 -24.21 8.42 0.87
C LYS A 196 -25.27 7.95 1.87
#